data_AF-A0A443JIN3-F1
#
_entry.id   AF-A0A443JIN3-F1
#
_cell.length_a   1.000
_cell.length_b   1.000
_cell.length_c   1.000
_cell.angle_alpha   90.00
_cell.angle_beta   90.00
_cell.angle_gamma   90.00
#
_symmetry.space_group_name_H-M   'P 1'
#
loop_
_entity.id
_entity.type
_entity.pdbx_description
1 polymer ?
#
loop_
_entity_poly.entity_id
_entity_poly.type
_entity_poly.pdbx_seq_one_letter_code
_entity_poly.pdbx_strand_id
1 'polypeptide(L)'
;MADDRMRKAQFLTFVSVVWAAVSITLATLDFGMAHSSLIMLMALWGGLSSALYSTCVADACEKVGPDAVIPVMSTLLIAWSIGAGLGPLMAMQGESVREMFALASVATLLFAAFATCATRR
;
A
#
# COMPACT_ATOMS: atom_id res chain seq x y z
N MET A 1 -7.21 -20.72 -14.87
CA MET A 1 -6.69 -19.34 -15.10
C MET A 1 -7.60 -18.27 -14.50
N ALA A 2 -8.93 -18.26 -14.74
CA ALA A 2 -9.83 -17.26 -14.14
C ALA A 2 -9.88 -17.31 -12.59
N ASP A 3 -9.89 -18.51 -12.01
CA ASP A 3 -9.91 -18.70 -10.55
C ASP A 3 -8.64 -18.14 -9.86
N ASP A 4 -7.46 -18.35 -10.45
CA ASP A 4 -6.19 -17.85 -9.90
C ASP A 4 -6.13 -16.32 -9.90
N ARG A 5 -6.62 -15.68 -10.97
CA ARG A 5 -6.70 -14.22 -11.08
C ARG A 5 -7.63 -13.61 -10.04
N MET A 6 -8.77 -14.28 -9.78
CA MET A 6 -9.71 -13.86 -8.75
C MET A 6 -9.13 -14.01 -7.34
N ARG A 7 -8.43 -15.11 -7.04
CA ARG A 7 -7.79 -15.34 -5.75
C ARG A 7 -6.70 -14.31 -5.46
N LYS A 8 -5.88 -13.97 -6.46
CA LYS A 8 -4.87 -12.90 -6.37
C LYS A 8 -5.51 -11.53 -6.08
N ALA A 9 -6.60 -11.20 -6.76
CA ALA A 9 -7.34 -9.95 -6.54
C ALA A 9 -7.98 -9.88 -5.14
N GLN A 10 -8.56 -10.98 -4.68
CA GLN A 10 -9.11 -11.10 -3.32
C GLN A 10 -8.02 -10.93 -2.27
N PHE A 11 -6.85 -11.53 -2.48
CA PHE A 11 -5.69 -11.39 -1.59
C PHE A 11 -5.20 -9.93 -1.53
N LEU A 12 -4.96 -9.31 -2.69
CA LEU A 12 -4.54 -7.90 -2.77
C LEU A 12 -5.56 -6.97 -2.09
N THR A 13 -6.85 -7.20 -2.32
CA THR A 13 -7.92 -6.42 -1.70
C THR A 13 -7.91 -6.60 -0.19
N PHE A 14 -7.83 -7.85 0.30
CA PHE A 14 -7.80 -8.16 1.73
C PHE A 14 -6.61 -7.48 2.42
N VAL A 15 -5.40 -7.66 1.90
CA VAL A 15 -4.19 -7.06 2.48
C VAL A 15 -4.28 -5.53 2.46
N SER A 16 -4.81 -4.94 1.38
CA SER A 16 -4.98 -3.48 1.27
C SER A 16 -5.97 -2.94 2.31
N VAL A 17 -7.10 -3.62 2.52
CA VAL A 17 -8.10 -3.23 3.53
C VAL A 17 -7.53 -3.35 4.94
N VAL A 18 -6.80 -4.42 5.24
CA VAL A 18 -6.15 -4.60 6.55
C VAL A 18 -5.09 -3.50 6.77
N TRP A 19 -4.27 -3.20 5.78
CA TRP A 19 -3.28 -2.13 5.87
C TRP A 19 -3.93 -0.75 6.06
N ALA A 20 -5.03 -0.48 5.38
CA ALA A 20 -5.81 0.74 5.56
C ALA A 20 -6.40 0.83 6.98
N ALA A 21 -6.95 -0.26 7.52
CA ALA A 21 -7.46 -0.30 8.89
C ALA A 21 -6.37 -0.01 9.92
N VAL A 22 -5.17 -0.59 9.75
CA VAL A 22 -4.01 -0.29 10.60
C VAL A 22 -3.62 1.19 10.50
N SER A 23 -3.61 1.76 9.29
CA SER A 23 -3.31 3.18 9.07
C SER A 23 -4.35 4.11 9.71
N ILE A 24 -5.64 3.79 9.61
CA ILE A 24 -6.73 4.54 10.27
C ILE A 24 -6.57 4.48 11.79
N THR A 25 -6.22 3.32 12.32
CA THR A 25 -5.93 3.15 13.75
C THR A 25 -4.79 4.09 14.15
N LEU A 26 -3.66 4.05 13.43
CA LEU A 26 -2.52 4.94 13.68
C LEU A 26 -2.84 6.44 13.56
N ALA A 27 -3.73 6.83 12.66
CA ALA A 27 -4.16 8.23 12.50
C ALA A 27 -5.03 8.72 13.68
N THR A 28 -5.82 7.83 14.28
CA THR A 28 -6.75 8.16 15.35
C THR A 28 -6.16 7.99 16.75
N LEU A 29 -5.05 7.26 16.90
CA LEU A 29 -4.42 6.99 18.19
C LEU A 29 -3.88 8.22 18.92
N ASP A 30 -4.19 8.32 20.21
CA ASP A 30 -3.61 9.31 21.12
C ASP A 30 -2.24 8.90 21.67
N PHE A 31 -1.38 9.90 21.92
CA PHE A 31 -0.01 9.75 22.39
C PHE A 31 0.13 9.10 23.79
N GLY A 32 -0.97 8.74 24.45
CA GLY A 32 -0.99 8.10 25.77
C GLY A 32 -0.87 6.56 25.75
N MET A 33 -0.70 5.95 24.57
CA MET A 33 -0.65 4.49 24.44
C MET A 33 0.68 3.89 24.90
N ALA A 34 0.66 2.63 25.36
CA ALA A 34 1.86 1.90 25.71
C ALA A 34 2.79 1.73 24.50
N HIS A 35 4.07 2.01 24.68
CA HIS A 35 5.10 1.96 23.63
C HIS A 35 5.10 0.64 22.83
N SER A 36 4.84 -0.48 23.50
CA SER A 36 4.75 -1.81 22.86
C SER A 36 3.63 -1.92 21.82
N SER A 37 2.48 -1.27 22.03
CA SER A 37 1.37 -1.27 21.07
C SER A 37 1.74 -0.52 19.79
N LEU A 38 2.44 0.61 19.91
CA LEU A 38 2.94 1.37 18.77
C LEU A 38 3.94 0.57 17.93
N ILE A 39 4.87 -0.13 18.60
CA ILE A 39 5.83 -1.02 17.90
C ILE A 39 5.09 -2.11 17.14
N MET A 40 4.09 -2.75 17.77
CA MET A 40 3.33 -3.82 17.12
C MET A 40 2.53 -3.31 15.92
N LEU A 41 1.89 -2.15 16.05
CA LEU A 41 1.17 -1.49 14.95
C LEU A 41 2.12 -1.08 13.81
N MET A 42 3.28 -0.52 14.11
CA MET A 42 4.29 -0.17 13.11
C MET A 42 4.86 -1.40 12.41
N ALA A 43 5.15 -2.48 13.15
CA ALA A 43 5.61 -3.73 12.59
C ALA A 43 4.55 -4.34 11.65
N LEU A 44 3.28 -4.30 12.06
CA LEU A 44 2.17 -4.76 11.23
C LEU A 44 2.01 -3.89 9.97
N TRP A 45 2.04 -2.56 10.13
CA TRP A 45 1.96 -1.61 9.03
C TRP A 45 3.09 -1.79 8.01
N GLY A 46 4.33 -1.93 8.47
CA GLY A 46 5.49 -2.16 7.61
C GLY A 46 5.49 -3.54 6.94
N GLY A 47 5.13 -4.59 7.69
CA GLY A 47 5.03 -5.95 7.16
C GLY A 47 3.98 -6.07 6.06
N LEU A 48 2.79 -5.51 6.29
CA LEU A 48 1.73 -5.46 5.28
C LEU A 48 2.11 -4.61 4.07
N SER A 49 2.86 -3.50 4.26
CA SER A 49 3.38 -2.69 3.16
C SER A 49 4.33 -3.49 2.26
N SER A 50 5.22 -4.30 2.85
CA SER A 50 6.15 -5.14 2.11
C SER A 50 5.43 -6.27 1.34
N ALA A 51 4.40 -6.87 1.96
CA ALA A 51 3.55 -7.86 1.30
C ALA A 51 2.80 -7.28 0.09
N LEU A 52 2.24 -6.06 0.20
CA LEU A 52 1.60 -5.37 -0.92
C LEU A 52 2.59 -5.08 -2.04
N TYR A 53 3.75 -4.50 -1.70
CA TYR A 53 4.76 -4.16 -2.69
C TYR A 53 5.21 -5.39 -3.50
N SER A 54 5.62 -6.46 -2.81
CA SER A 54 6.10 -7.70 -3.47
C SER A 54 5.02 -8.35 -4.35
N THR A 55 3.76 -8.35 -3.90
CA THR A 55 2.65 -8.92 -4.68
C THR A 55 2.34 -8.08 -5.92
N CYS A 56 2.31 -6.75 -5.81
CA CYS A 56 2.08 -5.85 -6.95
C CYS A 56 3.19 -5.94 -8.00
N VAL A 57 4.45 -6.03 -7.54
CA VAL A 57 5.61 -6.22 -8.43
C VAL A 57 5.50 -7.56 -9.17
N ALA A 58 5.18 -8.64 -8.46
CA ALA A 58 5.01 -9.95 -9.07
C ALA A 58 3.88 -9.94 -10.12
N ASP A 59 2.72 -9.35 -9.79
CA ASP A 59 1.59 -9.22 -10.70
C ASP A 59 1.90 -8.37 -11.94
N ALA A 60 2.69 -7.30 -11.79
CA ALA A 60 3.14 -6.48 -12.92
C ALA A 60 4.09 -7.26 -13.86
N CYS A 61 5.04 -8.01 -13.28
CA CYS A 61 5.98 -8.82 -14.03
C CYS A 61 5.31 -10.00 -14.76
N GLU A 62 4.28 -10.63 -14.16
CA GLU A 62 3.52 -11.71 -14.80
C GLU A 62 2.78 -11.26 -16.08
N LYS A 63 2.47 -9.97 -16.21
CA LYS A 63 1.69 -9.41 -17.32
C LYS A 63 2.54 -8.99 -18.52
N VAL A 64 3.87 -9.07 -18.41
CA VAL A 64 4.79 -8.60 -19.46
C VAL A 64 5.76 -9.69 -19.89
N GLY A 65 6.20 -9.63 -21.14
CA GLY A 65 7.24 -10.52 -21.64
C GLY A 65 8.60 -10.23 -20.98
N PRO A 66 9.55 -11.18 -21.02
CA PRO A 66 10.86 -11.06 -20.36
C PRO A 66 11.63 -9.79 -20.78
N ASP A 67 11.50 -9.36 -22.03
CA ASP A 67 12.17 -8.17 -22.57
C ASP A 67 11.62 -6.86 -21.98
N ALA A 68 10.40 -6.88 -21.43
CA ALA A 68 9.71 -5.71 -20.91
C ALA A 68 9.75 -5.60 -19.37
N VAL A 69 10.30 -6.59 -18.66
CA VAL A 69 10.39 -6.59 -17.19
C VAL A 69 11.20 -5.40 -16.68
N ILE A 70 12.37 -5.14 -17.26
CA ILE A 70 13.25 -4.04 -16.83
C ILE A 70 12.56 -2.67 -17.02
N PRO A 71 12.00 -2.33 -18.19
CA PRO A 71 11.21 -1.11 -18.37
C PRO A 71 10.08 -0.95 -17.35
N VAL A 72 9.30 -2.01 -17.09
CA VAL A 72 8.18 -1.97 -16.12
C VAL A 72 8.68 -1.68 -14.71
N MET A 73 9.75 -2.33 -14.28
CA MET A 73 10.35 -2.10 -12.96
C MET A 73 10.86 -0.66 -12.82
N SER A 74 11.45 -0.09 -13.86
CA SER A 74 11.84 1.33 -13.86
C SER A 74 10.63 2.26 -13.70
N THR A 75 9.52 1.98 -14.39
CA THR A 75 8.27 2.76 -14.22
C THR A 75 7.71 2.64 -12.80
N LEU A 76 7.72 1.42 -12.22
CA LEU A 76 7.31 1.19 -10.84
C LEU A 76 8.19 1.94 -9.83
N LEU A 77 9.51 1.98 -10.04
CA LEU A 77 10.43 2.75 -9.21
C LEU A 77 10.19 4.26 -9.28
N ILE A 78 9.85 4.79 -10.45
CA ILE A 78 9.47 6.19 -10.61
C ILE A 78 8.19 6.49 -9.83
N ALA A 79 7.16 5.64 -9.98
CA ALA A 79 5.91 5.78 -9.23
C ALA A 79 6.13 5.72 -7.71
N TRP A 80 6.98 4.79 -7.24
CA TRP A 80 7.38 4.70 -5.84
C TRP A 80 8.11 5.96 -5.37
N SER A 81 9.03 6.49 -6.17
CA SER A 81 9.81 7.69 -5.83
C SER A 81 8.91 8.93 -5.69
N ILE A 82 7.89 9.06 -6.54
CA ILE A 82 6.89 10.12 -6.43
C ILE A 82 6.15 10.00 -5.10
N GLY A 83 5.66 8.81 -4.76
CA GLY A 83 4.98 8.59 -3.49
C GLY A 83 5.87 8.84 -2.27
N ALA A 84 7.11 8.38 -2.30
CA ALA A 84 8.09 8.58 -1.24
C ALA A 84 8.43 10.07 -1.03
N GLY A 85 8.46 10.87 -2.10
CA GLY A 85 8.68 12.31 -2.03
C GLY A 85 7.51 13.09 -1.42
N LEU A 86 6.27 12.62 -1.60
CA LEU A 86 5.09 13.31 -1.06
C LEU A 86 5.09 13.39 0.46
N GLY A 87 5.57 12.36 1.16
CA GLY A 87 5.64 12.35 2.63
C GLY A 87 6.44 13.53 3.18
N PRO A 88 7.75 13.64 2.93
CA PRO A 88 8.56 14.77 3.36
C PRO A 88 8.01 16.13 2.93
N LEU A 89 7.48 16.25 1.70
CA LEU A 89 6.87 17.49 1.23
C LEU A 89 5.68 17.93 2.07
N MET A 90 4.80 16.99 2.47
CA MET A 90 3.68 17.27 3.36
C MET A 90 4.16 17.64 4.77
N ALA A 91 5.15 16.92 5.31
CA ALA A 91 5.73 17.26 6.62
C ALA A 91 6.34 18.67 6.63
N MET A 92 6.99 19.08 5.54
CA MET A 92 7.54 20.44 5.40
C MET A 92 6.46 21.52 5.35
N GLN A 93 5.23 21.18 4.93
CA GLN A 93 4.08 22.09 4.92
C GLN A 93 3.38 22.19 6.28
N GLY A 94 3.86 21.44 7.29
CA GLY A 94 3.30 21.44 8.65
C GLY A 94 2.21 20.40 8.87
N GLU A 95 1.98 19.49 7.91
CA GLU A 95 1.07 18.37 8.06
C GLU A 95 1.55 17.44 9.18
N SER A 96 0.61 17.06 10.05
CA SER A 96 0.84 16.16 11.16
C SER A 96 1.05 14.72 10.68
N VAL A 97 1.71 13.92 11.51
CA VAL A 97 1.89 12.47 11.27
C VAL A 97 0.54 11.75 11.12
N ARG A 98 -0.52 12.24 11.77
CA ARG A 98 -1.88 11.69 11.66
C ARG A 98 -2.45 11.88 10.26
N GLU A 99 -2.27 13.07 9.68
CA GLU A 99 -2.72 13.39 8.32
C GLU A 99 -2.01 12.53 7.27
N MET A 100 -0.72 12.22 7.50
CA MET A 100 0.02 11.29 6.65
C MET A 100 -0.56 9.87 6.66
N PHE A 101 -0.88 9.34 7.85
CA PHE A 101 -1.51 8.02 7.97
C PHE A 101 -2.94 8.01 7.42
N ALA A 102 -3.68 9.11 7.56
CA ALA A 102 -4.99 9.27 6.93
C ALA A 102 -4.88 9.25 5.40
N LEU A 103 -3.96 10.01 4.81
CA LEU A 103 -3.71 10.00 3.36
C LEU A 103 -3.33 8.60 2.86
N ALA A 104 -2.42 7.94 3.57
CA ALA A 104 -2.04 6.55 3.30
C ALA A 104 -3.28 5.65 3.25
N SER A 105 -4.15 5.71 4.27
CA SER A 105 -5.36 4.90 4.30
C SER A 105 -6.28 5.15 3.11
N VAL A 106 -6.46 6.41 2.70
CA VAL A 106 -7.28 6.78 1.55
C VAL A 106 -6.66 6.24 0.26
N ALA A 107 -5.36 6.43 0.06
CA ALA A 107 -4.65 5.94 -1.13
C ALA A 107 -4.77 4.41 -1.28
N THR A 108 -4.60 3.67 -0.19
CA THR A 108 -4.70 2.20 -0.22
C THR A 108 -6.14 1.70 -0.35
N LEU A 109 -7.14 2.43 0.16
CA LEU A 109 -8.55 2.13 -0.11
C LEU A 109 -8.93 2.37 -1.58
N LEU A 110 -8.42 3.45 -2.20
CA LEU A 110 -8.57 3.67 -3.63
C LEU A 110 -7.93 2.55 -4.45
N PHE A 111 -6.75 2.08 -4.04
CA PHE A 111 -6.12 0.92 -4.65
C PHE A 111 -6.96 -0.36 -4.49
N ALA A 112 -7.53 -0.62 -3.31
CA ALA A 112 -8.42 -1.76 -3.09
C ALA A 112 -9.69 -1.68 -3.95
N ALA A 113 -10.28 -0.49 -4.08
CA ALA A 113 -11.42 -0.24 -4.98
C ALA A 113 -11.04 -0.48 -6.45
N PHE A 114 -9.84 -0.06 -6.86
CA PHE A 114 -9.32 -0.34 -8.20
C PHE A 114 -9.09 -1.84 -8.42
N ALA A 115 -8.47 -2.54 -7.48
CA ALA A 115 -8.18 -3.98 -7.59
C ALA A 115 -9.47 -4.81 -7.73
N THR A 116 -10.52 -4.45 -7.00
CA THR A 116 -11.84 -5.09 -7.11
C THR A 116 -12.58 -4.75 -8.41
N CYS A 117 -12.44 -3.52 -8.92
CA CYS A 117 -13.07 -3.12 -10.17
C CYS A 117 -12.35 -3.70 -11.41
N ALA A 118 -11.02 -3.68 -11.41
CA ALA A 118 -10.18 -4.17 -12.51
C ALA A 118 -10.31 -5.68 -12.77
N THR A 119 -10.81 -6.44 -11.79
CA THR A 119 -10.98 -7.88 -11.88
C THR A 119 -12.40 -8.32 -12.24
N ARG A 120 -13.36 -7.38 -12.26
CA ARG A 120 -14.71 -7.59 -12.80
C ARG A 120 -14.80 -7.35 -14.32
N ARG A 121 -13.71 -6.89 -14.95
CA ARG A 121 -13.57 -6.71 -16.41
C ARG A 121 -12.68 -7.81 -16.99
#